data_AF-A0A5E7PI70-F1
#
_entry.id   AF-A0A5E7PI70-F1
#
_cell.length_a   1.000
_cell.length_b   1.000
_cell.length_c   1.000
_cell.angle_alpha   90.00
_cell.angle_beta   90.00
_cell.angle_gamma   90.00
#
_symmetry.space_group_name_H-M   'P 1'
#
loop_
_entity.id
_entity.type
_entity.pdbx_description
1 polymer ?
#
loop_
_entity_poly.entity_id
_entity_poly.type
_entity_poly.pdbx_seq_one_letter_code
_entity_poly.pdbx_strand_id
1 'polypeptide(L)' 'MSIIHRFSFPDKTKHAVLQFPTNFDLHSSVGDIVEFEALPDKYWKITQKIFKVSQYNTVEYVDYKTDEVENPYP' A
#
# COMPACT_ATOMS: atom_id res chain seq x y z
N MET A 1 10.64 12.64 11.41
CA MET A 1 10.87 12.09 10.06
C MET A 1 9.58 11.42 9.64
N SER A 2 8.98 11.81 8.52
CA SER A 2 7.73 11.20 8.04
C SER A 2 8.08 9.98 7.21
N ILE A 3 7.60 8.80 7.62
CA ILE A 3 7.79 7.56 6.85
C ILE A 3 6.88 7.64 5.62
N ILE A 4 7.42 7.30 4.45
CA ILE A 4 6.65 7.32 3.19
C ILE A 4 6.02 5.93 3.00
N HIS A 5 4.71 5.90 2.73
CA HIS A 5 3.98 4.67 2.41
C HIS A 5 3.77 4.58 0.91
N ARG A 6 4.11 3.44 0.29
CA ARG A 6 4.03 3.27 -1.16
C ARG A 6 3.25 2.01 -1.51
N PHE A 7 2.22 2.14 -2.34
CA PHE A 7 1.42 1.02 -2.82
C PHE A 7 1.84 0.66 -4.24
N SER A 8 2.37 -0.55 -4.38
CA SER A 8 2.80 -1.13 -5.65
C SER A 8 1.72 -2.08 -6.15
N PHE A 9 1.23 -1.80 -7.35
CA PHE A 9 0.20 -2.59 -8.02
C PHE A 9 0.85 -3.63 -8.94
N PRO A 10 0.16 -4.74 -9.26
CA PRO A 10 0.65 -5.73 -10.21
C PRO A 10 0.81 -5.13 -11.62
N ASP A 11 1.84 -5.53 -12.35
CA ASP A 11 2.14 -5.00 -13.70
C ASP A 11 0.94 -5.11 -14.66
N LYS A 12 0.12 -6.16 -14.51
CA LYS A 12 -1.09 -6.41 -15.31
C LYS A 12 -2.12 -5.28 -15.21
N THR A 13 -2.15 -4.53 -14.11
CA THR A 13 -3.14 -3.47 -13.87
C THR A 13 -2.67 -2.12 -14.38
N LYS A 14 -1.38 -1.99 -14.75
CA LYS A 14 -0.76 -0.78 -15.30
C LYS A 14 -0.93 0.48 -14.45
N HIS A 15 -1.22 0.34 -13.15
CA HIS A 15 -1.34 1.45 -12.22
C HIS A 15 0.03 1.90 -11.73
N ALA A 16 0.23 3.22 -11.67
CA ALA A 16 1.43 3.81 -11.09
C ALA A 16 1.45 3.62 -9.57
N VAL A 17 2.65 3.58 -8.98
CA VAL A 17 2.81 3.51 -7.52
C VAL A 17 2.15 4.72 -6.87
N LEU A 18 1.28 4.48 -5.87
CA LEU A 18 0.66 5.56 -5.09
C LEU A 18 1.43 5.77 -3.79
N GLN A 19 1.71 7.03 -3.46
CA GLN A 19 2.41 7.41 -2.23
C GLN A 19 1.47 8.11 -1.25
N PHE A 20 1.49 7.68 0.01
CA PHE A 20 0.65 8.24 1.07
C PHE A 20 1.50 8.73 2.26
N PRO A 21 1.04 9.80 2.94
CA PRO A 21 1.67 10.26 4.17
C PRO A 21 1.49 9.25 5.31
N THR A 22 2.33 9.40 6.34
CA THR A 22 2.53 8.48 7.47
C THR A 22 1.26 8.02 8.21
N ASN A 23 0.17 8.80 8.17
CA ASN A 23 -1.04 8.51 8.93
C ASN A 23 -1.77 7.23 8.46
N PHE A 24 -1.40 6.67 7.31
CA PHE A 24 -1.98 5.42 6.80
C PHE A 24 -1.44 4.16 7.51
N ASP A 25 -0.24 4.20 8.11
CA ASP A 25 0.43 2.98 8.59
C ASP A 25 -0.19 2.35 9.84
N LEU A 26 -0.85 3.16 10.68
CA LEU A 26 -1.22 2.73 12.03
C LEU A 26 -2.25 1.60 12.06
N HIS A 27 -2.92 1.32 10.93
CA HIS A 27 -4.01 0.35 10.88
C HIS A 27 -3.94 -0.66 9.73
N SER A 28 -2.88 -0.65 8.89
CA SER A 28 -2.80 -1.52 7.72
C SER A 28 -1.92 -2.76 7.93
N SER A 29 -2.53 -3.93 7.68
CA SER A 29 -1.98 -5.27 7.80
C SER A 29 -2.04 -6.03 6.46
N VAL A 30 -1.21 -7.07 6.33
CA VAL A 30 -1.34 -8.02 5.22
C VAL A 30 -2.71 -8.70 5.33
N GLY A 31 -3.45 -8.73 4.23
CA GLY A 31 -4.81 -9.25 4.16
C GLY A 31 -5.89 -8.18 4.10
N ASP A 32 -5.60 -6.96 4.55
CA ASP A 32 -6.55 -5.86 4.50
C ASP A 32 -6.85 -5.45 3.05
N ILE A 33 -8.10 -5.05 2.83
CA ILE A 33 -8.58 -4.52 1.56
C ILE A 33 -8.58 -3.00 1.65
N VAL A 34 -7.96 -2.36 0.68
CA VAL A 34 -7.86 -0.92 0.58
C VAL A 34 -8.54 -0.44 -0.71
N GLU A 35 -9.28 0.65 -0.57
CA GLU A 35 -9.85 1.43 -1.67
C GLU A 35 -9.13 2.77 -1.69
N PHE A 36 -8.78 3.27 -2.87
CA PHE A 36 -8.12 4.55 -3.02
C PHE A 36 -9.05 5.52 -3.74
N GLU A 37 -9.21 6.74 -3.22
CA GLU A 37 -10.03 7.78 -3.89
C GLU A 37 -9.60 8.06 -5.32
N ALA A 38 -8.30 7.92 -5.62
CA ALA A 38 -7.75 8.09 -6.96
C ALA A 38 -8.12 6.93 -7.93
N LEU A 39 -8.59 5.80 -7.41
CA LEU A 39 -8.97 4.59 -8.13
C LEU A 39 -10.33 4.09 -7.62
N PRO A 40 -11.43 4.83 -7.87
CA PRO A 40 -12.76 4.47 -7.39
C PRO A 40 -13.20 3.12 -7.95
N ASP A 41 -14.03 2.41 -7.18
CA ASP A 41 -14.58 1.08 -7.52
C ASP A 41 -13.52 -0.01 -7.74
N LYS A 42 -12.28 0.23 -7.30
CA LYS A 42 -11.19 -0.75 -7.34
C LYS A 42 -10.71 -1.07 -5.94
N TYR A 43 -10.63 -2.37 -5.66
CA TYR A 43 -10.27 -2.88 -4.35
C TYR A 43 -8.96 -3.64 -4.45
N TRP A 44 -8.10 -3.39 -3.48
CA TRP A 44 -6.73 -3.90 -3.48
C TRP A 44 -6.46 -4.61 -2.16
N LYS A 45 -6.11 -5.89 -2.21
CA LYS A 45 -5.69 -6.62 -1.03
C LYS A 45 -4.19 -6.45 -0.82
N ILE A 46 -3.78 -6.02 0.37
CA ILE A 46 -2.36 -5.98 0.74
C ILE A 46 -1.85 -7.41 0.88
N THR A 47 -0.86 -7.78 0.08
CA THR A 47 -0.26 -9.13 0.08
C THR A 47 1.10 -9.17 0.76
N GLN A 48 1.85 -8.06 0.73
CA GLN A 48 3.14 -7.95 1.41
C GLN A 48 3.37 -6.55 1.96
N LYS A 49 4.10 -6.47 3.07
CA LYS A 49 4.60 -5.22 3.68
C LYS A 49 6.11 -5.31 3.78
N ILE A 50 6.82 -4.40 3.12
CA ILE A 50 8.28 -4.41 2.99
C ILE A 50 8.82 -3.10 3.57
N PHE A 51 9.76 -3.21 4.51
CA PHE A 51 10.35 -2.05 5.18
C PHE A 51 11.73 -1.78 4.59
N LYS A 52 11.98 -0.55 4.13
CA LYS A 52 13.36 -0.12 3.90
C LYS A 52 13.91 0.51 5.17
N VAL A 53 14.95 -0.13 5.69
CA VAL A 53 15.70 0.35 6.86
C VAL A 53 16.97 1.03 6.37
N SER A 54 17.23 2.24 6.89
CA SER A 54 18.45 3.01 6.63
C SER A 54 19.65 2.39 7.35
N GLN A 55 20.85 2.84 7.00
CA GLN A 55 22.08 2.48 7.71
C GLN A 55 22.09 2.90 9.20
N TYR A 56 21.18 3.77 9.61
CA TYR A 56 21.02 4.23 11.00
C TYR A 56 19.91 3.48 11.74
N ASN A 57 19.46 2.32 11.23
CA ASN A 57 18.37 1.51 11.80
C ASN A 57 17.03 2.25 11.90
N THR A 58 16.80 3.26 11.06
CA THR A 58 15.51 3.95 10.96
C THR A 58 14.74 3.48 9.72
N VAL A 59 13.41 3.39 9.79
CA VAL A 59 12.59 3.09 8.61
C VAL A 59 12.50 4.33 7.73
N GLU A 60 12.90 4.21 6.47
CA GLU A 60 12.80 5.29 5.47
C GLU A 60 11.43 5.28 4.78
N TYR A 61 10.98 4.09 4.35
CA TYR A 61 9.67 3.90 3.73
C TYR A 61 9.15 2.48 3.95
N VAL A 62 7.84 2.34 3.76
CA VAL A 62 7.12 1.07 3.76
C VAL A 62 6.48 0.87 2.39
N ASP A 63 6.83 -0.21 1.70
CA ASP A 63 6.19 -0.65 0.47
C ASP A 63 5.12 -1.69 0.78
N TYR A 64 3.94 -1.50 0.19
CA TYR A 64 2.86 -2.47 0.18
C TYR A 64 2.74 -3.03 -1.22
N LYS A 65 2.83 -4.35 -1.35
CA LYS A 65 2.41 -5.04 -2.58
C LYS A 65 0.93 -5.32 -2.47
N THR A 66 0.20 -5.08 -3.54
CA THR A 66 -1.23 -5.34 -3.58
C THR A 66 -1.61 -6.27 -4.73
N ASP A 67 -2.75 -6.93 -4.60
CA ASP A 67 -3.45 -7.61 -5.69
C ASP A 67 -4.87 -7.04 -5.82
N GLU A 68 -5.34 -6.88 -7.05
CA GLU A 68 -6.72 -6.48 -7.32
C GLU A 68 -7.68 -7.58 -6.88
N VAL A 69 -8.74 -7.22 -6.16
CA VAL A 69 -9.78 -8.12 -5.67
C VAL A 69 -11.17 -7.59 -6.04
N GLU A 70 -12.17 -8.47 -6.00
CA GLU A 70 -13.57 -8.09 -6.19
C GLU A 70 -14.06 -7.14 -5.09
N ASN A 71 -15.16 -6.44 -5.37
CA ASN A 71 -15.79 -5.53 -4.42
C ASN A 71 -16.19 -6.30 -3.14
N PRO A 72 -15.63 -5.94 -1.96
CA PRO A 72 -15.98 -6.60 -0.71
C PRO A 72 -17.37 -6.20 -0.18
N TYR A 73 -17.98 -5.16 -0.75
CA TYR A 73 -19.33 -4.71 -0.38
C TYR A 73 -20.37 -5.28 -1.36
N PRO A 74 -21.40 -6.00 -0.85
CA PRO A 74 -22.49 -6.54 -1.66
C PRO A 74 -23.52 -5.50 -2.10
#